data_AF-A0A2C1Z152-F1
#
_entry.id   AF-A0A2C1Z152-F1
#
_cell.length_a   1.000
_cell.length_b   1.000
_cell.length_c   1.000
_cell.angle_alpha   90.00
_cell.angle_beta   90.00
_cell.angle_gamma   90.00
#
_symmetry.space_group_name_H-M   'P 1'
#
loop_
_entity.id
_entity.type
_entity.pdbx_description
1 polymer ?
#
loop_
_entity_poly.entity_id
_entity_poly.type
_entity_poly.pdbx_seq_one_letter_code
_entity_poly.pdbx_strand_id
1 'polypeptide(L)'
;MTRLELYHQHKTKQFSWKGLFFFIVVSWILTVSFFVFSYYYQNSIKIEEPQEKLGEKVVIQMPNGQKIYTYDNFVVEKDGKTFYKGERNTIDLTGGTVSYEDWK
;
A
#
# COMPACT_ATOMS: atom_id res chain seq x y z
N MET A 1 -33.45 9.82 -63.57
CA MET A 1 -32.56 10.62 -62.70
C MET A 1 -31.36 11.08 -63.50
N THR A 2 -31.15 12.38 -63.61
CA THR A 2 -30.02 12.96 -64.36
C THR A 2 -28.78 13.08 -63.46
N ARG A 3 -27.57 12.97 -64.02
CA ARG A 3 -26.30 13.02 -63.24
C ARG A 3 -26.16 14.27 -62.36
N LEU A 4 -26.87 15.35 -62.69
CA LEU A 4 -26.94 16.59 -61.94
C LEU A 4 -27.68 16.43 -60.59
N GLU A 5 -28.72 15.60 -60.55
CA GLU A 5 -29.51 15.34 -59.32
C GLU A 5 -28.69 14.59 -58.26
N LEU A 6 -27.84 13.64 -58.69
CA LEU A 6 -26.95 12.90 -57.80
C LEU A 6 -25.88 13.79 -57.13
N TYR A 7 -25.45 14.86 -57.80
CA TYR A 7 -24.43 15.76 -57.26
C TYR A 7 -25.00 16.73 -56.20
N HIS A 8 -26.25 17.14 -56.35
CA HIS A 8 -26.93 17.98 -55.35
C HIS A 8 -27.32 17.20 -54.09
N GLN A 9 -27.64 15.91 -54.22
CA GLN A 9 -28.04 15.07 -53.09
C GLN A 9 -26.87 14.76 -52.12
N HIS A 10 -25.61 14.79 -52.62
CA HIS A 10 -24.42 14.53 -51.81
C HIS A 10 -23.95 15.76 -51.00
N LYS A 11 -24.49 16.96 -51.28
CA LYS A 11 -23.99 18.23 -50.72
C LYS A 11 -24.61 18.61 -49.37
N THR A 12 -25.57 17.85 -48.85
CA THR A 12 -26.32 18.22 -47.64
C THR A 12 -26.35 17.11 -46.58
N LYS A 13 -25.24 16.38 -46.40
CA LYS A 13 -25.05 15.65 -45.14
C LYS A 13 -24.72 16.67 -44.07
N GLN A 14 -25.77 17.33 -43.55
CA GLN A 14 -25.66 18.34 -42.51
C GLN A 14 -25.03 17.67 -41.29
N PHE A 15 -23.73 17.90 -41.11
CA PHE A 15 -22.97 17.34 -40.00
C PHE A 15 -23.66 17.78 -38.70
N SER A 16 -24.21 16.81 -37.94
CA SER A 16 -25.05 17.13 -36.79
C SER A 16 -24.16 17.55 -35.62
N TRP A 17 -23.81 18.83 -35.60
CA TRP A 17 -22.96 19.43 -34.55
C TRP A 17 -23.50 19.18 -33.14
N LYS A 18 -24.83 19.03 -33.02
CA LYS A 18 -25.52 18.60 -31.80
C LYS A 18 -25.07 17.21 -31.32
N GLY A 19 -24.97 16.23 -32.23
CA GLY A 19 -24.54 14.88 -31.90
C GLY A 19 -23.07 14.82 -31.46
N LEU A 20 -22.20 15.60 -32.11
CA LEU A 20 -20.80 15.72 -31.71
C LEU A 20 -20.66 16.39 -30.33
N PHE A 21 -21.46 17.41 -30.04
CA PHE A 21 -21.50 18.04 -28.72
C PHE A 21 -21.93 17.05 -27.63
N PHE A 22 -23.02 16.31 -27.84
CA PHE A 22 -23.46 15.28 -26.90
C PHE A 22 -22.40 14.19 -26.69
N PHE A 23 -21.73 13.77 -27.77
CA PHE A 23 -20.66 12.78 -27.68
C PHE A 23 -19.49 13.26 -26.82
N ILE A 24 -19.05 14.52 -27.02
CA ILE A 24 -17.98 15.12 -26.21
C ILE A 24 -18.41 15.20 -24.74
N VAL A 25 -19.63 15.66 -24.45
CA VAL A 25 -20.12 15.78 -23.07
C VAL A 25 -20.18 14.43 -22.37
N VAL A 26 -20.70 13.40 -23.04
CA VAL A 26 -20.77 12.04 -22.48
C VAL A 26 -19.38 11.46 -22.27
N SER A 27 -18.48 11.64 -23.23
CA SER A 27 -17.08 11.20 -23.09
C SER A 27 -16.39 11.87 -21.91
N TRP A 28 -16.63 13.17 -21.71
CA TRP A 28 -16.06 13.92 -20.59
C TRP A 28 -16.56 13.40 -19.24
N ILE A 29 -17.88 13.16 -19.11
CA ILE A 29 -18.48 12.60 -17.89
C ILE A 29 -17.87 11.23 -17.56
N LEU A 30 -17.77 10.33 -18.55
CA LEU A 30 -17.18 9.01 -18.34
C LEU A 30 -15.73 9.08 -17.88
N THR A 31 -14.95 9.99 -18.46
CA THR A 31 -13.53 10.15 -18.13
C THR A 31 -13.38 10.67 -16.69
N VAL A 32 -14.12 11.72 -16.32
CA VAL A 32 -14.08 12.27 -14.96
C VAL A 32 -14.54 11.24 -13.93
N SER A 33 -15.65 10.54 -14.20
CA SER A 33 -16.15 9.49 -13.31
C SER A 33 -15.14 8.36 -13.09
N PHE A 34 -14.45 7.92 -14.16
CA PHE A 34 -13.43 6.88 -14.05
C PHE A 34 -12.24 7.32 -13.19
N PHE A 35 -11.73 8.53 -13.40
CA PHE A 35 -10.61 9.06 -12.61
C PHE A 35 -10.96 9.24 -11.14
N VAL A 36 -12.15 9.78 -10.85
CA VAL A 36 -12.63 9.94 -9.47
C VAL A 36 -12.77 8.58 -8.79
N PHE A 37 -13.42 7.62 -9.43
CA PHE A 37 -13.58 6.27 -8.87
C PHE A 37 -12.22 5.59 -8.63
N SER A 38 -11.30 5.68 -9.58
CA SER A 38 -9.95 5.12 -9.44
C SER A 38 -9.19 5.75 -8.27
N TYR A 39 -9.26 7.07 -8.11
CA TYR A 39 -8.64 7.79 -7.01
C TYR A 39 -9.21 7.38 -5.64
N TYR A 40 -10.54 7.33 -5.51
CA TYR A 40 -11.18 6.88 -4.27
C TYR A 40 -10.87 5.42 -3.94
N TYR A 41 -10.85 4.53 -4.94
CA TYR A 41 -10.53 3.13 -4.73
C TYR A 41 -9.08 2.94 -4.28
N GLN A 42 -8.13 3.62 -4.91
CA GLN A 42 -6.72 3.56 -4.51
C GLN A 42 -6.48 4.11 -3.10
N ASN A 43 -7.10 5.24 -2.75
CA ASN A 43 -6.94 5.82 -1.41
C ASN A 43 -7.67 5.05 -0.30
N SER A 44 -8.68 4.26 -0.65
CA SER A 44 -9.45 3.46 0.32
C SER A 44 -8.74 2.17 0.72
N ILE A 45 -7.74 1.73 -0.04
CA ILE A 45 -6.87 0.62 0.35
C ILE A 45 -5.78 1.19 1.26
N LYS A 46 -6.17 1.54 2.49
CA LYS A 46 -5.20 1.59 3.58
C LYS A 46 -4.72 0.16 3.80
N ILE A 47 -3.58 -0.16 3.24
CA ILE A 47 -2.76 -1.27 3.74
C ILE A 47 -2.35 -0.78 5.13
N GLU A 48 -3.16 -1.09 6.14
CA GLU A 48 -2.67 -1.19 7.50
C GLU A 48 -1.66 -2.33 7.42
N GLU A 49 -0.39 -1.97 7.15
CA GLU A 49 0.70 -2.84 7.53
C GLU A 49 0.39 -3.22 8.98
N PRO A 50 0.27 -4.52 9.30
CA PRO A 50 0.17 -4.90 10.69
C PRO A 50 1.43 -4.30 11.30
N GLN A 51 1.24 -3.25 12.10
CA GLN A 51 2.32 -2.73 12.90
C GLN A 51 2.64 -3.90 13.82
N GLU A 52 3.62 -4.70 13.41
CA GLU A 52 4.25 -5.68 14.28
C GLU A 52 4.58 -4.86 15.52
N LYS A 53 3.82 -5.09 16.59
CA LYS A 53 4.12 -4.50 17.87
C LYS A 53 5.43 -5.16 18.25
N LEU A 54 6.55 -4.57 17.85
CA LEU A 54 7.89 -5.04 18.16
C LEU A 54 8.04 -5.14 19.68
N GLY A 55 7.23 -4.36 20.41
CA GLY A 55 7.11 -4.36 21.86
C GLY A 55 8.07 -3.34 22.47
N GLU A 56 8.35 -3.44 23.77
CA GLU A 56 9.23 -2.48 24.44
C GLU A 56 10.70 -2.75 24.12
N LYS A 57 11.48 -1.67 24.01
CA LYS A 57 12.93 -1.74 23.79
C LYS A 57 13.61 -2.27 25.04
N VAL A 58 14.46 -3.28 24.86
CA VAL A 58 15.23 -3.89 25.93
C VAL A 58 16.71 -4.05 25.54
N VAL A 59 17.55 -3.96 26.56
CA VAL A 59 18.98 -4.22 26.47
C VAL A 59 19.30 -5.42 27.34
N ILE A 60 19.87 -6.44 26.72
CA ILE A 60 20.23 -7.69 27.38
C ILE A 60 21.73 -7.69 27.60
N GLN A 61 22.12 -7.70 28.86
CA GLN A 61 23.51 -7.72 29.29
C GLN A 61 23.91 -9.17 29.55
N MET A 62 24.75 -9.70 28.67
CA MET A 62 25.25 -11.07 28.76
C MET A 62 26.36 -11.17 29.82
N PRO A 63 26.55 -12.35 30.46
CA PRO A 63 27.61 -12.56 31.47
C PRO A 63 29.03 -12.31 30.94
N ASN A 64 29.23 -12.42 29.64
CA ASN A 64 30.50 -12.12 28.96
C ASN A 64 30.74 -10.61 28.74
N GLY A 65 29.84 -9.74 29.20
CA GLY A 65 29.90 -8.29 29.01
C GLY A 65 29.32 -7.78 27.69
N GLN A 66 28.86 -8.67 26.80
CA GLN A 66 28.22 -8.28 25.55
C GLN A 66 26.82 -7.69 25.80
N LYS A 67 26.48 -6.61 25.11
CA LYS A 67 25.16 -6.00 25.14
C LYS A 67 24.41 -6.29 23.86
N ILE A 68 23.17 -6.76 23.99
CA ILE A 68 22.28 -7.08 22.86
C ILE A 68 21.06 -6.16 22.95
N TYR A 69 20.84 -5.38 21.91
CA TYR A 69 19.72 -4.45 21.80
C TYR A 69 18.62 -5.14 21.01
N THR A 70 17.46 -5.31 21.62
CA THR A 70 16.32 -5.99 21.01
C THR A 70 15.02 -5.44 21.56
N TYR A 71 13.91 -6.03 21.15
CA TYR A 71 12.61 -5.82 21.75
C TYR A 71 12.18 -7.04 22.56
N ASP A 72 11.35 -6.81 23.58
CA ASP A 72 10.83 -7.82 24.49
C ASP A 72 10.11 -8.98 23.79
N ASN A 73 9.36 -8.73 22.70
CA ASN A 73 8.62 -9.77 21.98
C ASN A 73 9.51 -10.78 21.28
N PHE A 74 10.78 -10.44 21.04
CA PHE A 74 11.74 -11.40 20.52
C PHE A 74 12.42 -12.22 21.61
N VAL A 75 12.21 -11.91 22.89
CA VAL A 75 12.78 -12.64 24.02
C VAL A 75 11.77 -13.67 24.50
N VAL A 76 12.10 -14.95 24.35
CA VAL A 76 11.22 -16.07 24.69
C VAL A 76 11.91 -16.97 25.70
N GLU A 77 11.21 -17.26 26.79
CA GLU A 77 11.65 -18.25 27.78
C GLU A 77 11.09 -19.62 27.41
N LYS A 78 11.98 -20.60 27.23
CA LYS A 78 11.63 -21.98 26.91
C LYS A 78 12.51 -22.93 27.68
N ASP A 79 11.90 -23.89 28.37
CA ASP A 79 12.60 -24.94 29.13
C ASP A 79 13.58 -24.37 30.18
N GLY A 80 13.22 -23.25 30.83
CA GLY A 80 14.04 -22.54 31.82
C GLY A 80 15.26 -21.81 31.24
N LYS A 81 15.31 -21.68 29.91
CA LYS A 81 16.36 -20.95 29.17
C LYS A 81 15.75 -19.78 28.42
N THR A 82 16.50 -18.69 28.35
CA THR A 82 16.07 -17.47 27.67
C THR A 82 16.69 -17.42 26.29
N PHE A 83 15.87 -17.21 25.25
CA PHE A 83 16.34 -17.12 23.88
C PHE A 83 15.84 -15.84 23.22
N TYR A 84 16.67 -15.28 22.35
CA TYR A 84 16.21 -14.35 21.34
C TYR A 84 15.73 -15.16 20.13
N LYS A 85 14.54 -14.88 19.63
CA LYS A 85 13.94 -15.54 18.47
C LYS A 85 13.46 -14.48 17.48
N GLY A 86 14.36 -14.06 16.60
CA GLY A 86 14.01 -13.28 15.43
C GLY A 86 13.47 -14.17 14.30
N GLU A 87 13.01 -13.55 13.22
CA GLU A 87 12.41 -14.25 12.06
C GLU A 87 13.37 -15.28 11.42
N ARG A 88 14.67 -14.95 11.38
CA ARG A 88 15.71 -15.79 10.73
C ARG A 88 16.68 -16.46 11.70
N ASN A 89 16.82 -15.93 12.91
CA ASN A 89 17.90 -16.31 13.83
C ASN A 89 17.35 -16.55 15.24
N THR A 90 17.86 -17.59 15.89
CA THR A 90 17.67 -17.84 17.33
C THR A 90 19.01 -17.73 18.03
N ILE A 91 19.09 -16.96 19.12
CA ILE A 91 20.31 -16.76 19.90
C ILE A 91 20.00 -17.15 21.35
N ASP A 92 20.92 -17.90 21.97
CA ASP A 92 20.82 -18.21 23.40
C ASP A 92 21.23 -16.99 24.23
N LEU A 93 20.32 -16.55 25.10
CA LEU A 93 20.47 -15.42 26.00
C LEU A 93 20.46 -15.85 27.47
N THR A 94 20.57 -17.16 27.74
CA THR A 94 20.47 -17.70 29.09
C THR A 94 21.54 -17.10 30.00
N GLY A 95 21.11 -16.61 31.17
CA GLY A 95 21.98 -15.94 32.13
C GLY A 95 22.22 -14.45 31.84
N GLY A 96 21.68 -13.90 30.75
CA GLY A 96 21.66 -12.47 30.49
C GLY A 96 20.64 -11.74 31.38
N THR A 97 20.97 -10.52 31.80
CA THR A 97 20.03 -9.65 32.54
C THR A 97 19.33 -8.73 31.55
N VAL A 98 18.00 -8.73 31.57
CA VAL A 98 17.16 -7.87 30.71
C VAL A 98 16.92 -6.54 31.43
N SER A 99 17.24 -5.43 30.76
CA SER A 99 16.97 -4.07 31.23
C SER A 99 16.12 -3.33 30.21
N TYR A 100 15.04 -2.69 30.68
CA TYR A 100 14.18 -1.87 29.85
C TYR A 100 14.79 -0.47 29.77
N GLU A 101 15.41 -0.16 28.64
CA GLU A 101 16.03 1.12 28.37
C GLU A 101 15.59 1.60 26.99
N ASP A 102 15.09 2.83 26.92
CA ASP A 102 14.76 3.47 25.65
C ASP A 102 16.05 3.98 25.00
N TRP A 103 16.70 3.08 24.26
CA TRP A 103 17.92 3.37 23.52
C TRP A 103 17.62 4.21 22.27
N LYS A 104 18.54 5.12 21.94
CA LYS A 104 18.45 6.11 20.86
C LYS A 104 19.17 5.69 19.59
#